data_AF-A0A5C5T9R3-F1
#
_entry.id   AF-A0A5C5T9R3-F1
#
_cell.length_a   1.000
_cell.length_b   1.000
_cell.length_c   1.000
_cell.angle_alpha   90.00
_cell.angle_beta   90.00
_cell.angle_gamma   90.00
#
_symmetry.space_group_name_H-M   'P 1'
#
loop_
_entity.id
_entity.type
_entity.pdbx_description
1 polymer ?
#
loop_
_entity_poly.entity_id
_entity_poly.type
_entity_poly.pdbx_seq_one_letter_code
_entity_poly.pdbx_strand_id
1 'polypeptide(L)'
;MRVHLPAANTAEVIPDFNPYLEPYRNPRRDQGAGSGHIYGPAQRDLIQWQTRPALPTAYEQALADTLEQIFAQRLYELPEIVAALNREGLRTPDGATWTEANFQDTLRQLGSLAFGSP
;
A
#
# COMPACT_ATOMS: atom_id res chain seq x y z
N MET A 1 29.64 14.71 24.62
CA MET A 1 29.78 13.23 24.65
C MET A 1 28.73 12.64 25.58
N ARG A 2 27.63 12.17 24.99
CA ARG A 2 26.80 11.06 25.47
C ARG A 2 25.98 10.61 24.26
N VAL A 3 26.61 9.75 23.48
CA VAL A 3 25.97 9.04 22.37
C VAL A 3 25.10 8.00 23.05
N HIS A 4 23.79 8.17 23.02
CA HIS A 4 22.88 7.11 23.43
C HIS A 4 22.90 6.08 22.31
N LEU A 5 23.66 5.01 22.51
CA LEU A 5 23.68 3.86 21.63
C LEU A 5 22.58 2.91 22.11
N PRO A 6 21.44 2.76 21.41
CA PRO A 6 20.52 1.69 21.73
C PRO A 6 21.22 0.36 21.45
N ALA A 7 21.22 -0.50 22.46
CA ALA A 7 21.77 -1.85 22.39
C ALA A 7 20.98 -2.68 21.37
N ALA A 8 21.70 -3.14 20.35
CA ALA A 8 21.32 -4.18 19.40
C ALA A 8 19.93 -4.07 18.75
N ASN A 9 19.87 -3.41 17.60
CA ASN A 9 19.43 -4.13 16.40
C ASN A 9 20.22 -3.58 15.21
N THR A 10 21.36 -4.21 14.95
CA THR A 10 22.18 -3.95 13.77
C THR A 10 21.39 -4.38 12.54
N ALA A 11 20.80 -3.41 11.83
CA ALA A 11 20.39 -3.50 10.43
C ALA A 11 19.41 -4.64 10.06
N GLU A 12 18.34 -4.84 10.82
CA GLU A 12 17.16 -5.47 10.21
C GLU A 12 16.50 -4.38 9.35
N VAL A 13 16.77 -4.43 8.04
CA VAL A 13 16.04 -3.62 7.06
C VAL A 13 14.59 -4.05 7.22
N ILE A 14 13.77 -3.23 7.89
CA ILE A 14 12.32 -3.44 7.94
C ILE A 14 11.89 -3.39 6.47
N PRO A 15 11.47 -4.52 5.87
CA PRO A 15 11.11 -4.53 4.47
C PRO A 15 9.95 -3.56 4.27
N ASP A 16 9.98 -2.79 3.18
CA ASP A 16 8.95 -1.79 2.84
C ASP A 16 7.65 -2.45 2.31
N PHE A 17 7.41 -3.68 2.73
CA PHE A 17 6.26 -4.55 2.50
C PHE A 17 6.30 -5.68 3.56
N ASN A 18 5.19 -6.36 3.80
CA ASN A 18 5.11 -7.45 4.76
C ASN A 18 5.42 -8.81 4.09
N PRO A 19 6.60 -9.42 4.34
CA PRO A 19 6.99 -10.68 3.72
C PRO A 19 6.17 -11.88 4.22
N TYR A 20 5.37 -11.70 5.28
CA TYR A 20 4.56 -12.76 5.89
C TYR A 20 3.10 -12.77 5.40
N LEU A 21 2.74 -12.00 4.36
CA LEU A 21 1.37 -11.95 3.84
C LEU A 21 0.99 -13.14 2.94
N GLU A 22 1.95 -13.83 2.33
CA GLU A 22 1.68 -14.91 1.37
C GLU A 22 0.73 -16.01 1.90
N PRO A 23 0.83 -16.50 3.16
CA PRO A 23 -0.13 -17.45 3.73
C PRO A 23 -1.57 -16.91 3.87
N TYR A 24 -1.75 -15.59 3.92
CA TYR A 24 -3.05 -14.93 4.17
C TYR A 24 -3.71 -14.39 2.89
N ARG A 25 -3.00 -14.40 1.76
CA ARG A 25 -3.47 -13.87 0.47
C ARG A 25 -4.58 -14.72 -0.17
N ASN A 26 -4.69 -15.98 0.24
CA ASN A 26 -5.78 -16.89 -0.12
C ASN A 26 -5.99 -17.86 1.05
N PRO A 27 -6.81 -17.50 2.06
CA PRO A 27 -7.07 -18.38 3.19
C PRO A 27 -7.90 -19.55 2.68
N ARG A 28 -7.23 -20.58 2.14
CA ARG A 28 -7.84 -21.90 2.00
C ARG A 28 -8.32 -22.27 3.39
N ARG A 29 -9.61 -22.56 3.52
CA ARG A 29 -10.13 -23.21 4.73
C ARG A 29 -9.30 -24.46 4.95
N ASP A 30 -8.49 -24.44 5.99
CA ASP A 30 -7.83 -25.61 6.50
C ASP A 30 -8.92 -26.62 6.90
N GLN A 31 -8.86 -27.83 6.33
CA GLN A 31 -9.84 -28.89 6.62
C GLN A 31 -9.57 -29.58 7.98
N GLY A 32 -8.56 -29.13 8.72
CA GLY A 32 -8.23 -29.62 10.06
C GLY A 32 -7.84 -28.45 10.94
N ALA A 33 -8.07 -28.56 12.25
CA ALA A 33 -7.74 -27.54 13.23
C ALA A 33 -6.24 -27.17 13.13
N GLY A 34 -5.96 -26.01 12.54
CA GLY A 34 -4.60 -25.51 12.38
C GLY A 34 -3.91 -25.29 13.72
N SER A 35 -2.60 -25.59 13.77
CA SER A 35 -1.69 -25.24 14.87
C SER A 35 -1.53 -23.72 14.96
N GLY A 36 -2.57 -23.02 15.41
CA GLY A 36 -2.54 -21.57 15.57
C GLY A 36 -1.49 -21.17 16.61
N HIS A 37 -0.60 -20.25 16.25
CA HIS A 37 0.30 -19.62 17.21
C HIS A 37 -0.40 -18.40 17.83
N ILE A 38 -0.74 -18.48 19.12
CA ILE A 38 -1.15 -17.33 19.93
C ILE A 38 0.12 -16.70 20.49
N TYR A 39 0.42 -15.48 20.06
CA TYR A 39 1.57 -14.71 20.54
C TYR A 39 1.16 -13.87 21.74
N GLY A 40 2.00 -13.83 22.78
CA GLY A 40 1.86 -12.86 23.86
C GLY A 40 2.12 -11.42 23.37
N PRO A 41 1.62 -10.39 24.07
CA PRO A 41 1.70 -8.99 23.62
C PRO A 41 3.13 -8.43 23.47
N ALA A 42 4.14 -9.07 24.05
CA ALA A 42 5.56 -8.70 23.91
C ALA A 42 6.33 -9.56 22.89
N GLN A 43 5.65 -10.47 22.20
CA GLN A 43 6.27 -11.57 21.45
C GLN A 43 6.26 -11.36 19.93
N ARG A 44 5.72 -10.23 19.46
CA ARG A 44 5.76 -9.82 18.05
C ARG A 44 6.12 -8.35 17.91
N ASP A 45 7.06 -8.08 17.02
CA ASP A 45 7.26 -6.74 16.49
C ASP A 45 6.07 -6.37 15.60
N LEU A 46 5.56 -5.14 15.77
CA LEU A 46 4.55 -4.59 14.88
C LEU A 46 5.24 -4.18 13.58
N ILE A 47 5.04 -4.97 12.53
CA ILE A 47 5.51 -4.63 11.19
C ILE A 47 4.71 -3.42 10.71
N GLN A 48 5.40 -2.34 10.32
CA GLN A 48 4.78 -1.10 9.85
C GLN A 48 3.82 -1.34 8.66
N TRP A 49 4.22 -2.20 7.72
CA TRP A 49 3.52 -2.43 6.46
C TRP A 49 2.56 -3.61 6.49
N GLN A 50 1.69 -3.68 7.49
CA GLN A 50 0.88 -4.88 7.79
C GLN A 50 0.16 -5.48 6.57
N THR A 51 -0.35 -4.66 5.66
CA THR A 51 -1.18 -5.08 4.52
C THR A 51 -0.51 -4.94 3.15
N ARG A 52 0.75 -4.49 3.08
CA ARG A 52 1.42 -4.25 1.79
C ARG A 52 2.14 -5.54 1.34
N PRO A 53 1.71 -6.23 0.28
CA PRO A 53 2.30 -7.53 -0.12
C PRO A 53 3.59 -7.40 -0.93
N ALA A 54 3.82 -6.24 -1.56
CA ALA A 54 4.99 -5.97 -2.39
C ALA A 54 5.30 -4.46 -2.41
N LEU A 55 6.48 -4.09 -2.91
CA LEU A 55 6.82 -2.69 -3.16
C LEU A 55 5.87 -2.08 -4.20
N PRO A 56 5.50 -0.79 -4.06
CA PRO A 56 4.79 -0.07 -5.11
C PRO A 56 5.57 -0.07 -6.42
N THR A 57 4.85 -0.20 -7.52
CA THR A 57 5.40 0.06 -8.86
C THR A 57 5.73 1.55 -9.02
N ALA A 58 6.58 1.88 -9.99
CA ALA A 58 6.90 3.28 -10.31
C ALA A 58 5.64 4.11 -10.66
N TYR A 59 4.67 3.48 -11.32
CA TYR A 59 3.39 4.12 -11.64
C TYR A 59 2.55 4.39 -10.38
N GLU A 60 2.41 3.40 -9.49
CA GLU A 60 1.68 3.57 -8.23
C GLU A 60 2.31 4.64 -7.35
N GLN A 61 3.65 4.71 -7.31
CA GLN A 61 4.36 5.77 -6.61
C GLN A 61 4.07 7.16 -7.21
N ALA A 62 4.18 7.30 -8.53
CA ALA A 62 3.90 8.57 -9.21
C ALA A 62 2.44 9.03 -9.01
N LEU A 63 1.49 8.09 -9.05
CA LEU A 63 0.09 8.36 -8.76
C LEU A 63 -0.11 8.82 -7.31
N ALA A 64 0.51 8.15 -6.33
CA ALA A 64 0.45 8.53 -4.93
C ALA A 64 1.01 9.95 -4.71
N ASP A 65 2.22 10.22 -5.20
CA ASP A 65 2.89 11.53 -5.08
C ASP A 65 2.02 12.65 -5.67
N THR A 66 1.41 12.41 -6.83
CA THR A 66 0.53 13.38 -7.50
C THR A 66 -0.74 13.62 -6.68
N LEU A 67 -1.37 12.57 -6.15
CA LEU A 67 -2.56 12.69 -5.31
C LEU A 67 -2.28 13.43 -4.00
N GLU A 68 -1.13 13.17 -3.37
CA GLU A 68 -0.69 13.92 -2.17
C GLU A 68 -0.57 15.41 -2.46
N GLN A 69 0.01 15.80 -3.61
CA GLN A 69 0.10 17.20 -4.03
C GLN A 69 -1.27 17.83 -4.30
N ILE A 70 -2.21 17.08 -4.89
CA ILE A 70 -3.58 17.54 -5.14
C ILE A 70 -4.31 17.77 -3.81
N PHE A 71 -4.21 16.83 -2.86
CA PHE A 71 -4.83 16.97 -1.55
C PHE A 71 -4.20 18.05 -0.69
N ALA A 72 -2.89 18.31 -0.83
CA ALA A 72 -2.22 19.44 -0.19
C ALA A 72 -2.79 20.80 -0.64
N GLN A 73 -3.35 20.87 -1.86
CA GLN A 73 -4.04 22.05 -2.39
C GLN A 73 -5.51 22.14 -1.95
N ARG A 74 -5.98 21.22 -1.11
CA ARG A 74 -7.37 21.11 -0.63
C ARG A 74 -8.41 20.81 -1.72
N LEU A 75 -7.98 20.16 -2.79
CA LEU A 75 -8.88 19.65 -3.84
C LEU A 75 -9.31 18.24 -3.44
N TYR A 76 -10.57 18.07 -3.08
CA TYR A 76 -11.10 16.81 -2.53
C TYR A 76 -12.22 16.22 -3.37
N GLU A 77 -12.85 17.01 -4.22
CA GLU A 77 -13.95 16.53 -5.04
C GLU A 77 -13.42 15.80 -6.28
N LEU A 78 -14.07 14.70 -6.64
CA LEU A 78 -13.63 13.84 -7.74
C LEU A 78 -13.41 14.60 -9.07
N PRO A 79 -14.28 15.54 -9.48
CA PRO A 79 -14.04 16.34 -10.69
C PRO A 79 -12.78 17.22 -10.59
N GLU A 80 -12.48 17.77 -9.42
CA GLU A 80 -11.29 18.60 -9.18
C GLU A 80 -10.02 17.77 -9.24
N ILE A 81 -10.05 16.56 -8.65
CA ILE A 81 -8.94 15.61 -8.68
C ILE A 81 -8.64 15.21 -10.12
N VAL A 82 -9.65 14.82 -10.90
CA VAL A 82 -9.49 14.43 -12.31
C VAL A 82 -8.95 15.59 -13.15
N ALA A 83 -9.46 16.80 -12.94
CA ALA A 83 -8.95 17.99 -13.62
C ALA A 83 -7.49 18.27 -13.27
N ALA A 84 -7.12 18.15 -11.99
CA ALA A 84 -5.76 18.35 -11.52
C ALA A 84 -4.80 17.28 -12.07
N LEU A 85 -5.16 15.99 -12.05
CA LEU A 85 -4.35 14.92 -12.64
C LEU A 85 -4.05 15.18 -14.13
N ASN A 86 -5.06 15.59 -14.88
CA ASN A 86 -4.89 15.93 -16.30
C ASN A 86 -4.00 17.17 -16.50
N ARG A 87 -4.10 18.17 -15.62
CA ARG A 87 -3.27 19.38 -15.62
C ARG A 87 -1.81 19.09 -15.30
N GLU A 88 -1.55 18.22 -14.33
CA GLU A 88 -0.19 17.77 -13.96
C GLU A 88 0.40 16.78 -14.99
N GLY A 89 -0.41 16.33 -15.97
CA GLY A 89 0.05 15.51 -17.09
C GLY A 89 0.18 14.02 -16.79
N LEU A 90 -0.20 13.57 -15.59
CA LEU A 90 -0.26 12.15 -15.28
C LEU A 90 -1.37 11.49 -16.11
N ARG A 91 -1.04 10.41 -16.80
CA ARG A 91 -2.00 9.61 -17.59
C ARG A 91 -2.38 8.35 -16.84
N THR A 92 -3.47 7.72 -17.25
CA THR A 92 -3.88 6.39 -16.77
C THR A 92 -2.80 5.34 -17.09
N PRO A 93 -2.86 4.12 -16.53
CA PRO A 93 -1.86 3.09 -16.80
C PRO A 93 -1.73 2.72 -18.30
N ASP A 94 -2.83 2.87 -19.05
CA ASP A 94 -2.91 2.66 -20.50
C ASP A 94 -2.62 3.93 -21.32
N GLY A 95 -2.29 5.06 -20.67
CA GLY A 95 -1.86 6.30 -21.31
C GLY A 95 -2.99 7.27 -21.71
N ALA A 96 -4.24 6.97 -21.35
CA ALA A 96 -5.39 7.83 -21.59
C ALA A 96 -5.47 9.05 -20.64
N THR A 97 -6.28 10.04 -21.02
CA THR A 97 -6.65 11.14 -20.12
C THR A 97 -7.59 10.66 -19.02
N TRP A 98 -7.52 11.28 -17.85
CA TRP A 98 -8.40 10.94 -16.74
C TRP A 98 -9.83 11.39 -17.00
N THR A 99 -10.76 10.52 -16.63
CA THR A 99 -12.18 10.76 -16.48
C THR A 99 -12.59 10.25 -15.10
N GLU A 100 -13.73 10.69 -14.58
CA GLU A 100 -14.22 10.19 -13.29
C GLU A 100 -14.43 8.67 -13.29
N ALA A 101 -14.89 8.12 -14.42
CA ALA A 101 -15.12 6.68 -14.58
C ALA A 101 -13.80 5.88 -14.54
N ASN A 102 -12.83 6.22 -15.40
CA ASN A 102 -11.58 5.48 -15.44
C ASN A 102 -10.72 5.68 -14.17
N PHE A 103 -10.88 6.80 -13.46
CA PHE A 103 -10.29 7.00 -12.15
C PHE A 103 -10.80 5.97 -11.13
N GLN A 104 -12.12 5.85 -11.01
CA GLN A 104 -12.73 4.88 -10.10
C GLN A 104 -12.37 3.44 -10.48
N ASP A 105 -12.38 3.11 -11.78
CA ASP A 105 -12.02 1.77 -12.26
C ASP A 105 -10.55 1.45 -11.99
N THR A 106 -9.65 2.41 -12.20
CA THR A 106 -8.22 2.25 -11.89
C THR A 106 -8.01 2.01 -10.40
N LEU A 107 -8.62 2.81 -9.52
CA LEU A 107 -8.50 2.61 -8.07
C LEU A 107 -9.09 1.27 -7.61
N ARG A 108 -10.20 0.82 -8.22
CA ARG A 108 -10.78 -0.50 -7.95
C ARG A 108 -9.81 -1.62 -8.34
N GLN A 109 -9.18 -1.51 -9.51
CA GLN A 109 -8.21 -2.49 -9.99
C GLN A 109 -6.98 -2.53 -9.08
N LEU A 110 -6.38 -1.38 -8.74
CA LEU A 110 -5.24 -1.30 -7.83
C LEU A 110 -5.58 -1.88 -6.45
N GLY A 111 -6.78 -1.60 -5.93
CA GLY A 111 -7.28 -2.19 -4.69
C GLY A 111 -7.36 -3.72 -4.75
N SER A 112 -7.91 -4.29 -5.83
CA SER A 112 -8.00 -5.76 -5.97
C SER A 112 -6.64 -6.44 -6.04
N LEU A 113 -5.63 -5.79 -6.64
CA LEU A 113 -4.26 -6.31 -6.71
C LEU A 113 -3.60 -6.33 -5.33
N ALA A 114 -3.86 -5.31 -4.51
CA ALA A 114 -3.28 -5.17 -3.18
C ALA A 114 -3.85 -6.18 -2.16
N PHE A 115 -5.14 -6.51 -2.25
CA PHE A 115 -5.83 -7.33 -1.24
C PHE A 115 -6.23 -8.74 -1.71
N GLY A 116 -5.94 -9.09 -2.97
CA GLY A 116 -6.43 -10.31 -3.60
C GLY A 116 -7.90 -10.18 -4.02
N SER A 117 -8.25 -10.73 -5.18
CA SER A 117 -9.67 -10.85 -5.57
C SER A 117 -10.41 -11.74 -4.57
N PRO A 118 -11.69 -11.46 -4.29
CA PRO A 118 -12.53 -12.34 -3.46
C PRO A 118 -12.66 -13.75 -4.03
#